data_AF-A0A150SCT7-F1
#
_entry.id   AF-A0A150SCT7-F1
#
_cell.length_a   1.000
_cell.length_b   1.000
_cell.length_c   1.000
_cell.angle_alpha   90.00
_cell.angle_beta   90.00
_cell.angle_gamma   90.00
#
_symmetry.space_group_name_H-M   'P 1'
#
loop_
_entity.id
_entity.type
_entity.pdbx_description
1 polymer ?
#
loop_
_entity_poly.entity_id
_entity_poly.type
_entity_poly.pdbx_seq_one_letter_code
_entity_poly.pdbx_strand_id
1 'polypeptide(L)'
;GLPLAAGATCTVEATLKSPGDDIDVPALQILCGGRPIYRSSDPLNGMSMFSSGVQEDPGSASDTYVYSISYEDKGSRAGERAEVSLHSIRKAGAVWRDSAPAYRVELALPYQSAPVKGEPLLDATGKALRRSARVTEATGPSPVKVGAECTLRVTPLRSPGNQCLTRLECGGHMLYGAGTTGVSACTVEKNQVVRVGDGHDEKTRLGGGGPALDLDLATGRATVRGEVARGTWTASVQLDRSAQEGQ
;
A
#
# COMPACT_ATOMS: atom_id res chain seq x y z
N GLY A 1 -1.40 34.12 9.66
CA GLY A 1 -1.74 32.70 9.88
C GLY A 1 -3.13 32.41 9.34
N LEU A 2 -3.44 31.13 9.09
CA LEU A 2 -4.79 30.69 8.76
C LEU A 2 -5.70 30.76 10.00
N PRO A 3 -6.95 31.21 9.89
CA PRO A 3 -7.92 31.15 10.99
C PRO A 3 -8.45 29.71 11.12
N LEU A 4 -7.60 28.82 11.62
CA LEU A 4 -7.89 27.40 11.81
C LEU A 4 -7.52 27.01 13.24
N ALA A 5 -8.48 26.46 13.99
CA ALA A 5 -8.23 25.97 15.34
C ALA A 5 -7.53 24.60 15.30
N ALA A 6 -6.70 24.31 16.30
CA ALA A 6 -6.15 22.98 16.49
C ALA A 6 -7.29 21.96 16.70
N GLY A 7 -7.15 20.78 16.10
CA GLY A 7 -8.18 19.74 16.13
C GLY A 7 -9.34 19.96 15.14
N ALA A 8 -9.30 21.01 14.32
CA ALA A 8 -10.27 21.18 13.23
C ALA A 8 -10.21 19.98 12.28
N THR A 9 -11.38 19.52 11.84
CA THR A 9 -11.48 18.43 10.87
C THR A 9 -10.88 18.85 9.54
N CYS A 10 -10.05 17.96 8.99
CA CYS A 10 -9.49 18.10 7.67
C CYS A 10 -9.88 16.91 6.79
N THR A 11 -10.10 17.18 5.51
CA THR A 11 -10.33 16.17 4.47
C THR A 11 -9.18 16.24 3.49
N VAL A 12 -8.61 15.07 3.17
CA VAL A 12 -7.62 14.89 2.10
C VAL A 12 -8.32 14.14 0.97
N GLU A 13 -8.41 14.77 -0.19
CA GLU A 13 -9.01 14.20 -1.39
C GLU A 13 -7.95 14.07 -2.47
N ALA A 14 -7.75 12.85 -2.95
CA ALA A 14 -6.78 12.53 -3.99
C ALA A 14 -7.50 11.87 -5.16
N THR A 15 -7.26 12.36 -6.37
CA THR A 15 -7.63 11.65 -7.60
C THR A 15 -6.47 10.74 -7.95
N LEU A 16 -6.77 9.46 -8.18
CA LEU A 16 -5.78 8.45 -8.53
C LEU A 16 -5.94 8.06 -10.00
N LYS A 17 -4.82 7.83 -10.69
CA LYS A 17 -4.81 7.34 -12.07
C LYS A 17 -3.73 6.30 -12.25
N SER A 18 -4.05 5.24 -13.00
CA SER A 18 -3.09 4.23 -13.41
C SER A 18 -2.70 4.43 -14.88
N PRO A 19 -1.63 5.18 -15.22
CA PRO A 19 -1.15 5.31 -16.60
C PRO A 19 -0.52 4.04 -17.19
N GLY A 20 -0.59 2.90 -16.50
CA GLY A 20 -0.13 1.60 -17.01
C GLY A 20 1.19 1.10 -16.44
N ASP A 21 1.97 1.95 -15.79
CA ASP A 21 3.19 1.54 -15.09
C ASP A 21 3.12 1.76 -13.58
N ASP A 22 2.27 2.66 -13.10
CA ASP A 22 2.20 2.99 -11.69
C ASP A 22 0.84 3.60 -11.39
N ILE A 23 0.58 3.94 -10.13
CA ILE A 23 -0.53 4.80 -9.76
C ILE A 23 0.02 6.17 -9.38
N ASP A 24 -0.41 7.17 -10.12
CA ASP A 24 -0.09 8.56 -9.87
C ASP A 24 -1.25 9.27 -9.16
N VAL A 25 -0.92 10.37 -8.50
CA VAL A 25 -1.88 11.29 -7.87
C VAL A 25 -1.95 12.59 -8.68
N PRO A 26 -2.66 12.63 -9.83
CA PRO A 26 -2.74 13.81 -10.68
C PRO A 26 -3.39 15.02 -10.01
N ALA A 27 -4.25 14.80 -9.01
CA ALA A 27 -4.87 15.87 -8.25
C ALA A 27 -4.92 15.55 -6.76
N LEU A 28 -4.58 16.53 -5.93
CA LEU A 28 -4.68 16.47 -4.47
C LEU A 28 -5.26 17.79 -3.96
N GLN A 29 -6.26 17.69 -3.08
CA GLN A 29 -6.82 18.81 -2.36
C GLN A 29 -6.90 18.48 -0.87
N ILE A 30 -6.56 19.47 -0.04
CA ILE A 30 -6.69 19.38 1.41
C ILE A 30 -7.56 20.53 1.87
N LEU A 31 -8.66 20.19 2.54
CA LEU A 31 -9.56 21.15 3.16
C LEU A 31 -9.47 21.00 4.68
N CYS A 32 -9.38 22.10 5.40
CA CYS A 32 -9.48 22.10 6.86
C CYS A 32 -10.50 23.15 7.29
N GLY A 33 -11.42 22.78 8.19
CA GLY A 33 -12.54 23.66 8.58
C GLY A 33 -13.38 24.10 7.37
N GLY A 34 -13.53 23.23 6.37
CA GLY A 34 -14.27 23.51 5.12
C GLY A 34 -13.55 24.42 4.12
N ARG A 35 -12.31 24.84 4.37
CA ARG A 35 -11.54 25.73 3.49
C ARG A 35 -10.33 25.02 2.89
N PRO A 36 -10.04 25.21 1.59
CA PRO A 36 -8.84 24.66 0.99
C PRO A 36 -7.60 25.29 1.62
N ILE A 37 -6.69 24.45 2.10
CA ILE A 37 -5.35 24.86 2.52
C ILE A 37 -4.28 24.41 1.51
N TYR A 38 -4.62 23.47 0.63
CA TYR A 38 -3.75 23.07 -0.47
C TYR A 38 -4.59 22.58 -1.64
N ARG A 39 -4.21 22.95 -2.86
CA ARG A 39 -4.70 22.35 -4.10
C ARG A 39 -3.53 22.20 -5.08
N SER A 40 -3.36 21.00 -5.61
CA SER A 40 -2.38 20.72 -6.66
C SER A 40 -2.73 21.36 -8.01
N SER A 41 -3.88 22.04 -8.11
CA SER A 41 -4.28 22.84 -9.27
C SER A 41 -3.91 24.32 -9.15
N ASP A 42 -3.55 24.80 -7.95
CA ASP A 42 -3.21 26.22 -7.76
C ASP A 42 -1.95 26.57 -8.57
N PRO A 43 -1.81 27.79 -9.13
CA PRO A 43 -0.67 28.13 -9.97
C PRO A 43 0.68 27.95 -9.25
N LEU A 44 1.58 27.19 -9.86
CA LEU A 44 2.95 27.03 -9.39
C LEU A 44 3.83 28.13 -10.00
N ASN A 45 4.35 29.04 -9.17
CA ASN A 45 5.36 30.03 -9.59
C ASN A 45 6.67 29.76 -8.85
N GLY A 46 7.60 29.07 -9.49
CA GLY A 46 8.87 28.67 -8.91
C GLY A 46 9.18 27.20 -9.15
N MET A 47 9.90 26.57 -8.23
CA MET A 47 10.32 25.17 -8.35
C MET A 47 9.49 24.25 -7.46
N SER A 48 9.18 23.07 -7.99
CA SER A 48 8.60 21.96 -7.24
C SER A 48 9.43 20.71 -7.45
N MET A 49 9.85 20.10 -6.34
CA MET A 49 10.31 18.72 -6.26
C MET A 49 9.08 17.87 -5.95
N PHE A 50 8.38 17.45 -7.01
CA PHE A 50 7.19 16.64 -6.91
C PHE A 50 7.52 15.14 -6.87
N SER A 51 6.90 14.42 -5.94
CA SER A 51 6.84 12.97 -5.98
C SER A 51 5.53 12.47 -5.39
N SER A 52 4.98 11.40 -5.94
CA SER A 52 3.81 10.72 -5.39
C SER A 52 4.00 9.21 -5.43
N GLY A 53 3.42 8.53 -4.46
CA GLY A 53 3.31 7.08 -4.42
C GLY A 53 1.96 6.68 -3.86
N VAL A 54 1.42 5.57 -4.37
CA VAL A 54 0.15 5.03 -3.93
C VAL A 54 0.31 3.54 -3.73
N GLN A 55 -0.23 3.07 -2.61
CA GLN A 55 -0.44 1.65 -2.35
C GLN A 55 -1.94 1.41 -2.27
N GLU A 56 -2.41 0.44 -3.04
CA GLU A 56 -3.79 -0.03 -3.06
C GLU A 56 -3.87 -1.35 -2.30
N ASP A 57 -4.89 -1.51 -1.48
CA ASP A 57 -5.25 -2.74 -0.78
C ASP A 57 -6.75 -3.04 -1.02
N PRO A 58 -7.19 -4.31 -1.01
CA PRO A 58 -8.61 -4.63 -1.01
C PRO A 58 -9.29 -4.10 0.26
N GLY A 59 -10.50 -3.58 0.10
CA GLY A 59 -11.37 -3.20 1.20
C GLY A 59 -12.09 -4.40 1.81
N SER A 60 -12.77 -4.19 2.94
CA SER A 60 -13.49 -5.25 3.66
C SER A 60 -14.74 -5.77 2.94
N ALA A 61 -15.24 -5.03 1.94
CA ALA A 61 -16.34 -5.45 1.08
C ALA A 61 -15.82 -5.80 -0.31
N SER A 62 -16.52 -6.68 -1.02
CA SER A 62 -16.21 -7.00 -2.41
C SER A 62 -16.20 -5.73 -3.28
N ASP A 63 -15.28 -5.69 -4.23
CA ASP A 63 -15.10 -4.59 -5.19
C ASP A 63 -14.86 -3.23 -4.53
N THR A 64 -14.32 -3.23 -3.31
CA THR A 64 -13.84 -2.03 -2.64
C THR A 64 -12.34 -2.07 -2.46
N TYR A 65 -11.73 -0.89 -2.46
CA TYR A 65 -10.30 -0.70 -2.34
C TYR A 65 -10.02 0.42 -1.35
N VAL A 66 -8.93 0.28 -0.60
CA VAL A 66 -8.42 1.31 0.31
C VAL A 66 -7.02 1.69 -0.13
N TYR A 67 -6.68 2.96 0.06
CA TYR A 67 -5.45 3.53 -0.47
C TYR A 67 -4.62 4.16 0.63
N SER A 68 -3.32 3.91 0.59
CA SER A 68 -2.34 4.71 1.31
C SER A 68 -1.51 5.47 0.29
N ILE A 69 -1.24 6.74 0.57
CA ILE A 69 -0.48 7.64 -0.29
C ILE A 69 0.76 8.20 0.41
N SER A 70 1.80 8.43 -0.39
CA SER A 70 2.87 9.40 -0.15
C SER A 70 2.76 10.51 -1.20
N TYR A 71 2.91 11.75 -0.78
CA TYR A 71 2.81 12.90 -1.68
C TYR A 71 3.70 14.02 -1.18
N GLU A 72 4.65 14.44 -2.00
CA GLU A 72 5.57 15.53 -1.73
C GLU A 72 5.45 16.54 -2.86
N ASP A 73 5.08 17.78 -2.54
CA ASP A 73 5.18 18.92 -3.43
C ASP A 73 5.86 20.04 -2.63
N LYS A 74 7.21 20.05 -2.68
CA LYS A 74 8.07 21.00 -1.95
C LYS A 74 8.92 21.81 -2.89
N GLY A 75 9.39 22.96 -2.45
CA GLY A 75 10.40 23.73 -3.17
C GLY A 75 10.12 25.22 -3.15
N SER A 76 11.20 25.98 -3.36
CA SER A 76 11.17 27.44 -3.36
C SER A 76 10.16 27.96 -4.38
N ARG A 77 9.09 28.55 -3.87
CA ARG A 77 7.98 29.08 -4.67
C ARG A 77 7.48 30.41 -4.13
N ALA A 78 6.97 31.22 -5.04
CA ALA A 78 6.19 32.41 -4.76
C ALA A 78 4.72 32.17 -5.16
N GLY A 79 3.80 33.00 -4.65
CA GLY A 79 2.39 32.93 -5.01
C GLY A 79 1.54 32.01 -4.13
N GLU A 80 0.43 31.54 -4.70
CA GLU A 80 -0.72 31.04 -3.93
C GLU A 80 -0.56 29.60 -3.44
N ARG A 81 0.09 28.75 -4.26
CA ARG A 81 0.23 27.31 -4.02
C ARG A 81 1.15 27.05 -2.83
N ALA A 82 0.59 26.42 -1.80
CA ALA A 82 1.33 25.93 -0.64
C ALA A 82 2.26 24.77 -1.01
N GLU A 83 3.12 24.44 -0.06
CA GLU A 83 3.90 23.21 -0.06
C GLU A 83 3.18 22.15 0.78
N VAL A 84 3.43 20.88 0.45
CA VAL A 84 2.81 19.76 1.15
C VAL A 84 3.76 18.56 1.23
N SER A 85 3.66 17.86 2.36
CA SER A 85 4.27 16.56 2.61
C SER A 85 3.22 15.68 3.27
N LEU A 86 2.72 14.66 2.59
CA LEU A 86 1.78 13.68 3.14
C LEU A 86 2.38 12.29 3.10
N HIS A 87 2.24 11.56 4.21
CA HIS A 87 2.63 10.16 4.27
C HIS A 87 1.65 9.41 5.17
N SER A 88 0.56 8.93 4.59
CA SER A 88 -0.50 8.19 5.32
C SER A 88 0.03 6.94 6.03
N ILE A 89 1.02 6.23 5.44
CA ILE A 89 1.70 5.11 6.10
C ILE A 89 2.32 5.53 7.45
N ARG A 90 2.90 6.74 7.53
CA ARG A 90 3.46 7.31 8.77
C ARG A 90 2.41 8.03 9.63
N LYS A 91 1.14 8.02 9.19
CA LYS A 91 0.00 8.70 9.81
C LYS A 91 0.22 10.20 10.02
N ALA A 92 1.02 10.81 9.16
CA ALA A 92 1.47 12.18 9.31
C ALA A 92 1.46 12.93 7.99
N GLY A 93 1.22 14.23 8.06
CA GLY A 93 1.44 15.16 6.97
C GLY A 93 1.54 16.60 7.44
N ALA A 94 2.01 17.47 6.57
CA ALA A 94 2.09 18.90 6.80
C ALA A 94 1.78 19.67 5.52
N VAL A 95 1.08 20.79 5.67
CA VAL A 95 0.87 21.78 4.63
C VAL A 95 1.39 23.11 5.15
N TRP A 96 2.23 23.79 4.38
CA TRP A 96 2.77 25.07 4.79
C TRP A 96 2.93 26.03 3.63
N ARG A 97 3.03 27.29 3.99
CA ARG A 97 3.40 28.35 3.06
C ARG A 97 4.25 29.37 3.80
N ASP A 98 5.41 29.66 3.25
CA ASP A 98 6.33 30.66 3.81
C ASP A 98 5.99 32.08 3.33
N SER A 99 5.28 32.20 2.20
CA SER A 99 4.78 33.48 1.67
C SER A 99 3.48 33.94 2.36
N ALA A 100 3.27 35.25 2.40
CA ALA A 100 2.14 35.84 3.10
C ALA A 100 0.77 35.48 2.46
N PRO A 101 -0.25 35.11 3.26
CA PRO A 101 -0.15 34.84 4.69
C PRO A 101 0.54 33.50 4.94
N ALA A 102 1.61 33.56 5.74
CA ALA A 102 2.40 32.39 6.12
C ALA A 102 1.64 31.55 7.15
N TYR A 103 1.79 30.23 7.04
CA TYR A 103 1.20 29.27 7.97
C TYR A 103 1.88 27.90 7.84
N ARG A 104 1.65 27.05 8.85
CA ARG A 104 1.95 25.63 8.83
C ARG A 104 0.83 24.88 9.55
N VAL A 105 0.31 23.84 8.93
CA VAL A 105 -0.74 22.97 9.46
C VAL A 105 -0.20 21.55 9.46
N GLU A 106 -0.07 20.98 10.65
CA GLU A 106 0.24 19.55 10.82
C GLU A 106 -1.05 18.73 10.78
N LEU A 107 -1.00 17.59 10.12
CA LEU A 107 -2.13 16.69 9.89
C LEU A 107 -1.82 15.33 10.50
N ALA A 108 -2.76 14.84 11.32
CA ALA A 108 -2.82 13.44 11.69
C ALA A 108 -3.66 12.70 10.64
N LEU A 109 -3.06 11.72 9.97
CA LEU A 109 -3.73 10.97 8.90
C LEU A 109 -4.08 9.55 9.34
N PRO A 110 -5.22 8.99 8.89
CA PRO A 110 -5.39 7.55 8.94
C PRO A 110 -4.36 6.85 8.05
N TYR A 111 -4.09 5.58 8.35
CA TYR A 111 -3.17 4.75 7.55
C TYR A 111 -3.64 4.59 6.10
N GLN A 112 -4.95 4.45 5.93
CA GLN A 112 -5.63 4.19 4.66
C GLN A 112 -6.84 5.12 4.52
N SER A 113 -7.28 5.31 3.27
CA SER A 113 -8.54 5.96 2.94
C SER A 113 -9.74 5.18 3.49
N ALA A 114 -10.91 5.81 3.47
CA ALA A 114 -12.16 5.05 3.49
C ALA A 114 -12.21 4.10 2.26
N PRO A 115 -12.93 2.96 2.35
CA PRO A 115 -13.13 2.08 1.20
C PRO A 115 -13.82 2.80 0.04
N VAL A 116 -13.25 2.64 -1.15
CA VAL A 116 -13.75 3.19 -2.41
C VAL A 116 -14.20 2.03 -3.28
N LYS A 117 -15.45 2.06 -3.77
CA LYS A 117 -15.93 1.07 -4.73
C LYS A 117 -15.35 1.35 -6.11
N GLY A 118 -14.85 0.34 -6.79
CA GLY A 118 -14.30 0.50 -8.14
C GLY A 118 -13.56 -0.71 -8.64
N GLU A 119 -12.76 -0.51 -9.68
CA GLU A 119 -11.83 -1.50 -10.21
C GLU A 119 -10.43 -1.26 -9.63
N PRO A 120 -9.60 -2.32 -9.48
CA PRO A 120 -8.24 -2.19 -8.98
C PRO A 120 -7.38 -1.40 -9.97
N LEU A 121 -6.75 -0.33 -9.49
CA LEU A 121 -5.88 0.52 -10.30
C LEU A 121 -4.53 -0.16 -10.57
N LEU A 122 -4.04 -1.00 -9.66
CA LEU A 122 -2.77 -1.69 -9.86
C LEU A 122 -2.86 -2.80 -10.91
N ASP A 123 -4.03 -3.41 -11.11
CA ASP A 123 -4.17 -4.50 -12.09
C ASP A 123 -3.95 -3.96 -13.52
N ALA A 124 -4.33 -2.70 -13.77
CA ALA A 124 -4.03 -1.99 -15.02
C ALA A 124 -2.52 -1.74 -15.25
N THR A 125 -1.66 -1.89 -14.23
CA THR A 125 -0.21 -1.65 -14.37
C THR A 125 0.58 -2.86 -14.87
N GLY A 126 0.01 -4.08 -14.79
CA GLY A 126 0.73 -5.32 -15.06
C GLY A 126 1.92 -5.64 -14.12
N LYS A 127 2.26 -4.74 -13.18
CA LYS A 127 3.36 -4.89 -12.22
C LYS A 127 2.96 -5.64 -10.96
N ALA A 128 1.68 -5.56 -10.59
CA ALA A 128 1.15 -6.30 -9.46
C ALA A 128 0.90 -7.76 -9.86
N LEU A 129 1.48 -8.69 -9.10
CA LEU A 129 1.11 -10.08 -9.21
C LEU A 129 -0.22 -10.28 -8.50
N ARG A 130 -1.25 -10.69 -9.26
CA ARG A 130 -2.51 -11.19 -8.70
C ARG A 130 -2.72 -12.63 -9.15
N ARG A 131 -2.92 -13.54 -8.20
CA ARG A 131 -3.17 -14.96 -8.47
C ARG A 131 -4.22 -15.51 -7.51
N SER A 132 -5.19 -16.21 -8.10
CA SER A 132 -5.97 -17.19 -7.36
C SER A 132 -5.08 -18.36 -6.98
N ALA A 133 -5.38 -18.97 -5.86
CA ALA A 133 -4.57 -20.04 -5.29
C ALA A 133 -5.41 -20.92 -4.36
N ARG A 134 -4.82 -22.02 -3.89
CA ARG A 134 -5.48 -22.94 -2.95
C ARG A 134 -4.50 -23.45 -1.91
N VAL A 135 -4.97 -23.57 -0.67
CA VAL A 135 -4.21 -24.24 0.40
C VAL A 135 -4.07 -25.72 0.04
N THR A 136 -2.85 -26.21 -0.09
CA THR A 136 -2.55 -27.62 -0.38
C THR A 136 -2.12 -28.40 0.86
N GLU A 137 -1.55 -27.71 1.85
CA GLU A 137 -1.12 -28.30 3.10
C GLU A 137 -1.31 -27.30 4.24
N ALA A 138 -1.72 -27.79 5.41
CA ALA A 138 -1.81 -27.02 6.63
C ALA A 138 -1.37 -27.88 7.82
N THR A 139 -0.47 -27.36 8.63
CA THR A 139 0.07 -28.05 9.82
C THR A 139 -0.04 -27.17 11.06
N GLY A 140 -0.10 -27.80 12.23
CA GLY A 140 -0.31 -27.11 13.51
C GLY A 140 -1.69 -26.47 13.64
N PRO A 141 -1.87 -25.49 14.55
CA PRO A 141 -3.11 -24.74 14.72
C PRO A 141 -3.31 -23.67 13.62
N SER A 142 -3.24 -24.10 12.35
CA SER A 142 -3.44 -23.22 11.18
C SER A 142 -4.85 -22.60 11.20
N PRO A 143 -4.99 -21.28 10.90
CA PRO A 143 -6.29 -20.62 10.83
C PRO A 143 -7.11 -21.03 9.59
N VAL A 144 -6.51 -21.74 8.64
CA VAL A 144 -7.14 -22.19 7.39
C VAL A 144 -6.99 -23.69 7.20
N LYS A 145 -7.91 -24.27 6.42
CA LYS A 145 -7.95 -25.70 6.09
C LYS A 145 -7.41 -25.94 4.69
N VAL A 146 -6.91 -27.16 4.46
CA VAL A 146 -6.59 -27.65 3.12
C VAL A 146 -7.81 -27.51 2.20
N GLY A 147 -7.59 -27.07 0.98
CA GLY A 147 -8.63 -26.79 -0.01
C GLY A 147 -9.20 -25.38 0.03
N ALA A 148 -8.91 -24.57 1.05
CA ALA A 148 -9.38 -23.19 1.13
C ALA A 148 -8.86 -22.36 -0.07
N GLU A 149 -9.75 -21.58 -0.67
CA GLU A 149 -9.42 -20.67 -1.77
C GLU A 149 -8.66 -19.47 -1.25
N CYS A 150 -7.67 -19.05 -2.00
CA CYS A 150 -6.78 -17.98 -1.65
C CYS A 150 -6.69 -16.95 -2.76
N THR A 151 -6.54 -15.69 -2.36
CA THR A 151 -6.14 -14.60 -3.24
C THR A 151 -4.77 -14.09 -2.80
N LEU A 152 -3.78 -14.21 -3.68
CA LEU A 152 -2.46 -13.63 -3.51
C LEU A 152 -2.36 -12.32 -4.28
N ARG A 153 -1.88 -11.28 -3.61
CA ARG A 153 -1.47 -10.03 -4.23
C ARG A 153 -0.05 -9.66 -3.81
N VAL A 154 0.80 -9.35 -4.78
CA VAL A 154 2.14 -8.79 -4.53
C VAL A 154 2.31 -7.51 -5.35
N THR A 155 2.69 -6.43 -4.67
CA THR A 155 2.91 -5.12 -5.28
C THR A 155 4.32 -4.62 -4.96
N PRO A 156 5.19 -4.40 -5.97
CA PRO A 156 6.46 -3.73 -5.75
C PRO A 156 6.27 -2.33 -5.16
N LEU A 157 7.04 -1.99 -4.13
CA LEU A 157 7.05 -0.67 -3.52
C LEU A 157 8.11 0.21 -4.17
N ARG A 158 7.82 1.51 -4.33
CA ARG A 158 8.83 2.53 -4.63
C ARG A 158 9.67 2.83 -3.38
N SER A 159 10.42 1.84 -2.88
CA SER A 159 11.39 2.02 -1.79
C SER A 159 12.77 1.53 -2.20
N PRO A 160 13.86 2.15 -1.69
CA PRO A 160 15.19 1.60 -1.86
C PRO A 160 15.25 0.21 -1.19
N GLY A 161 15.60 -0.82 -1.96
CA GLY A 161 15.77 -2.19 -1.45
C GLY A 161 14.90 -3.28 -2.05
N ASN A 162 14.23 -3.04 -3.20
CA ASN A 162 13.36 -4.01 -3.89
C ASN A 162 12.38 -4.68 -2.92
N GLN A 163 11.58 -3.87 -2.23
CA GLN A 163 10.57 -4.38 -1.33
C GLN A 163 9.24 -4.54 -2.06
N CYS A 164 8.47 -5.54 -1.67
CA CYS A 164 7.11 -5.72 -2.13
C CYS A 164 6.17 -5.77 -0.93
N LEU A 165 5.00 -5.19 -1.11
CA LEU A 165 3.88 -5.44 -0.25
C LEU A 165 3.17 -6.71 -0.71
N THR A 166 3.03 -7.67 0.19
CA THR A 166 2.29 -8.90 -0.08
C THR A 166 1.07 -9.01 0.82
N ARG A 167 -0.03 -9.48 0.21
CA ARG A 167 -1.28 -9.83 0.87
C ARG A 167 -1.64 -11.24 0.45
N LEU A 168 -1.88 -12.11 1.42
CA LEU A 168 -2.37 -13.44 1.16
C LEU A 168 -3.57 -13.71 2.06
N GLU A 169 -4.73 -13.76 1.44
CA GLU A 169 -5.99 -14.09 2.09
C GLU A 169 -6.43 -15.48 1.64
N CYS A 170 -6.83 -16.33 2.59
CA CYS A 170 -7.31 -17.68 2.31
C CYS A 170 -8.58 -17.96 3.12
N GLY A 171 -9.67 -18.39 2.48
CA GLY A 171 -10.92 -18.73 3.14
C GLY A 171 -11.49 -17.61 4.01
N GLY A 172 -11.30 -16.35 3.63
CA GLY A 172 -11.70 -15.16 4.40
C GLY A 172 -10.75 -14.76 5.54
N HIS A 173 -9.61 -15.43 5.68
CA HIS A 173 -8.60 -15.13 6.68
C HIS A 173 -7.35 -14.52 6.03
N MET A 174 -6.94 -13.33 6.49
CA MET A 174 -5.66 -12.73 6.09
C MET A 174 -4.50 -13.50 6.75
N LEU A 175 -3.84 -14.37 5.98
CA LEU A 175 -2.71 -15.17 6.45
C LEU A 175 -1.41 -14.38 6.53
N TYR A 176 -1.26 -13.39 5.65
CA TYR A 176 -0.06 -12.57 5.57
C TYR A 176 -0.39 -11.16 5.09
N GLY A 177 0.25 -10.16 5.70
CA GLY A 177 0.08 -8.75 5.32
C GLY A 177 -1.16 -8.07 5.88
N ALA A 178 -1.64 -8.48 7.05
CA ALA A 178 -2.72 -7.75 7.72
C ALA A 178 -2.25 -6.37 8.22
N GLY A 179 -3.10 -5.35 8.05
CA GLY A 179 -2.84 -3.99 8.55
C GLY A 179 -1.54 -3.39 7.99
N THR A 180 -0.61 -3.01 8.87
CA THR A 180 0.67 -2.38 8.51
C THR A 180 1.81 -3.39 8.25
N THR A 181 1.51 -4.69 8.19
CA THR A 181 2.51 -5.75 7.96
C THR A 181 2.61 -6.14 6.49
N GLY A 182 3.50 -7.09 6.16
CA GLY A 182 3.57 -7.72 4.84
C GLY A 182 4.47 -7.02 3.84
N VAL A 183 5.42 -6.21 4.30
CA VAL A 183 6.50 -5.67 3.47
C VAL A 183 7.69 -6.62 3.55
N SER A 184 8.02 -7.26 2.43
CA SER A 184 9.08 -8.25 2.32
C SER A 184 10.08 -7.85 1.26
N ALA A 185 11.27 -8.46 1.28
CA ALA A 185 12.16 -8.38 0.13
C ALA A 185 11.53 -9.13 -1.05
N CYS A 186 11.68 -8.60 -2.26
CA CYS A 186 11.25 -9.27 -3.47
C CYS A 186 12.26 -9.13 -4.61
N THR A 187 12.27 -10.14 -5.47
CA THR A 187 13.01 -10.11 -6.72
C THR A 187 12.03 -9.79 -7.83
N VAL A 188 12.36 -8.75 -8.61
CA VAL A 188 11.59 -8.33 -9.77
C VAL A 188 12.45 -8.52 -11.02
N GLU A 189 12.00 -9.35 -11.96
CA GLU A 189 12.65 -9.57 -13.25
C GLU A 189 11.70 -9.13 -14.37
N LYS A 190 12.21 -8.38 -15.36
CA LYS A 190 11.39 -7.88 -16.49
C LYS A 190 10.07 -7.23 -16.02
N ASN A 191 10.13 -6.47 -14.92
CA ASN A 191 8.98 -5.77 -14.33
C ASN A 191 7.91 -6.69 -13.70
N GLN A 192 8.23 -7.97 -13.47
CA GLN A 192 7.38 -8.94 -12.79
C GLN A 192 8.04 -9.46 -11.52
N VAL A 193 7.27 -9.57 -10.45
CA VAL A 193 7.71 -10.29 -9.25
C VAL A 193 7.99 -11.73 -9.63
N VAL A 194 9.15 -12.27 -9.24
CA VAL A 194 9.50 -13.69 -9.41
C VAL A 194 9.70 -14.41 -8.08
N ARG A 195 10.06 -13.67 -7.03
CA ARG A 195 10.25 -14.20 -5.67
C ARG A 195 9.86 -13.16 -4.63
N VAL A 196 9.27 -13.59 -3.53
CA VAL A 196 9.09 -12.79 -2.31
C VAL A 196 9.60 -13.60 -1.13
N GLY A 197 10.36 -12.96 -0.25
CA GLY A 197 10.81 -13.60 0.97
C GLY A 197 10.97 -12.58 2.08
N ASP A 198 10.40 -12.90 3.23
CA ASP A 198 10.90 -12.34 4.49
C ASP A 198 12.27 -12.98 4.73
N GLY A 199 13.33 -12.19 4.53
CA GLY A 199 14.71 -12.66 4.39
C GLY A 199 15.12 -13.78 5.35
N HIS A 200 16.01 -14.65 4.87
CA HIS A 200 16.53 -15.87 5.52
C HIS A 200 17.18 -15.69 6.92
N ASP A 201 17.12 -14.51 7.53
CA ASP A 201 17.73 -14.25 8.83
C ASP A 201 16.90 -14.82 9.98
N GLU A 202 17.47 -15.85 10.60
CA GLU A 202 17.04 -16.50 11.84
C GLU A 202 16.79 -15.51 13.00
N LYS A 203 17.31 -14.27 12.92
CA LYS A 203 17.11 -13.21 13.92
C LYS A 203 15.78 -12.46 13.79
N THR A 204 15.15 -12.44 12.62
CA THR A 204 13.78 -11.90 12.45
C THR A 204 12.73 -12.94 12.90
N ARG A 205 13.17 -14.19 13.09
CA ARG A 205 12.36 -15.35 13.46
C ARG A 205 11.91 -15.38 14.94
N LEU A 206 12.43 -14.49 15.79
CA LEU A 206 12.30 -14.63 17.26
C LEU A 206 11.95 -13.35 18.02
N GLY A 207 11.51 -12.27 17.37
CA GLY A 207 11.36 -10.97 18.06
C GLY A 207 10.14 -10.11 17.76
N GLY A 208 9.22 -10.52 16.88
CA GLY A 208 8.20 -9.59 16.37
C GLY A 208 6.93 -10.18 15.77
N GLY A 209 6.43 -11.31 16.30
CA GLY A 209 5.01 -11.72 16.32
C GLY A 209 4.20 -11.88 15.03
N GLY A 210 4.73 -11.57 13.84
CA GLY A 210 4.03 -11.67 12.56
C GLY A 210 4.28 -13.00 11.83
N PRO A 211 3.35 -13.45 10.97
CA PRO A 211 3.63 -14.54 10.05
C PRO A 211 4.76 -14.15 9.07
N ALA A 212 5.53 -15.14 8.61
CA ALA A 212 6.56 -15.02 7.59
C ALA A 212 6.13 -15.69 6.29
N LEU A 213 6.46 -15.09 5.15
CA LEU A 213 6.12 -15.58 3.82
C LEU A 213 7.39 -15.92 2.99
N ASP A 214 7.34 -17.06 2.30
CA ASP A 214 8.21 -17.38 1.17
C ASP A 214 7.35 -17.71 -0.05
N LEU A 215 7.56 -17.00 -1.15
CA LEU A 215 6.88 -17.19 -2.44
C LEU A 215 7.91 -17.40 -3.54
N ASP A 216 7.77 -18.49 -4.26
CA ASP A 216 8.55 -18.83 -5.44
C ASP A 216 7.62 -19.08 -6.62
N LEU A 217 7.67 -18.19 -7.62
CA LEU A 217 6.80 -18.28 -8.80
C LEU A 217 7.25 -19.30 -9.83
N ALA A 218 8.51 -19.74 -9.81
CA ALA A 218 8.97 -20.83 -10.66
C ALA A 218 8.30 -22.15 -10.25
N THR A 219 8.09 -22.35 -8.95
CA THR A 219 7.35 -23.51 -8.42
C THR A 219 5.85 -23.24 -8.28
N GLY A 220 5.42 -21.98 -8.39
CA GLY A 220 4.04 -21.55 -8.14
C GLY A 220 3.59 -21.80 -6.71
N ARG A 221 4.51 -21.80 -5.74
CA ARG A 221 4.23 -22.15 -4.35
C ARG A 221 4.51 -20.98 -3.42
N ALA A 222 3.58 -20.72 -2.51
CA ALA A 222 3.78 -19.86 -1.36
C ALA A 222 3.72 -20.68 -0.08
N THR A 223 4.56 -20.37 0.90
CA THR A 223 4.54 -20.95 2.24
C THR A 223 4.44 -19.83 3.27
N VAL A 224 3.40 -19.88 4.09
CA VAL A 224 3.24 -18.98 5.24
C VAL A 224 3.51 -19.75 6.51
N ARG A 225 4.30 -19.16 7.41
CA ARG A 225 4.56 -19.69 8.74
C ARG A 225 4.16 -18.65 9.76
N GLY A 226 3.47 -19.05 10.81
CA GLY A 226 3.09 -18.13 11.88
C GLY A 226 3.06 -18.82 13.23
N GLU A 227 2.86 -18.01 14.27
CA GLU A 227 2.76 -18.49 15.63
C GLU A 227 1.46 -18.00 16.26
N VAL A 228 0.86 -18.86 17.09
CA VAL A 228 -0.27 -18.53 17.95
C VAL A 228 0.03 -19.05 19.35
N ALA A 229 -0.77 -18.65 20.35
CA ALA A 229 -0.58 -19.09 21.74
C ALA A 229 -0.55 -20.63 21.92
N ARG A 230 -1.12 -21.39 20.98
CA ARG A 230 -1.18 -22.85 21.01
C ARG A 230 -0.07 -23.55 20.21
N GLY A 231 0.87 -22.81 19.64
CA GLY A 231 2.00 -23.34 18.88
C GLY A 231 2.20 -22.68 17.51
N THR A 232 3.14 -23.22 16.75
CA THR A 232 3.47 -22.76 15.40
C THR A 232 2.60 -23.45 14.36
N TRP A 233 2.23 -22.72 13.31
CA TRP A 233 1.48 -23.24 12.18
C TRP A 233 2.18 -22.95 10.86
N THR A 234 1.93 -23.80 9.87
CA THR A 234 2.39 -23.58 8.49
C THR A 234 1.24 -23.84 7.52
N ALA A 235 1.13 -23.02 6.49
CA ALA A 235 0.21 -23.24 5.37
C ALA A 235 1.00 -23.16 4.05
N SER A 236 0.91 -24.23 3.26
CA SER A 236 1.42 -24.28 1.89
C SER A 236 0.27 -23.97 0.93
N VAL A 237 0.53 -23.05 0.00
CA VAL A 237 -0.45 -22.53 -0.96
C VAL A 237 0.10 -22.75 -2.36
N GLN A 238 -0.71 -23.37 -3.22
CA GLN A 238 -0.41 -23.53 -4.64
C GLN A 238 -1.13 -22.44 -5.43
N LEU A 239 -0.37 -21.67 -6.20
CA LEU A 239 -0.92 -20.68 -7.12
C LEU A 239 -1.52 -21.39 -8.33
N ASP A 240 -2.68 -20.90 -8.75
CA ASP A 240 -3.27 -21.33 -10.01
C ASP A 240 -2.36 -20.92 -11.16
N ARG A 241 -2.29 -21.77 -12.19
CA ARG A 241 -1.55 -21.42 -13.41
C ARG A 241 -2.16 -20.12 -13.96
N SER A 242 -1.31 -19.18 -14.34
CA SER A 242 -1.78 -18.05 -15.14
C SER A 242 -2.52 -18.63 -16.34
N ALA A 243 -3.78 -18.25 -16.52
CA ALA A 243 -4.41 -18.40 -17.81
C ALA A 243 -3.49 -17.69 -18.80
N GLN A 244 -2.72 -18.44 -19.59
CA GLN A 244 -2.22 -17.89 -20.83
C GLN A 244 -3.49 -17.52 -21.60
N GLU A 245 -3.68 -16.22 -21.80
CA GLU A 245 -4.56 -15.74 -22.86
C GLU A 245 -4.17 -16.52 -24.12
N GLY A 246 -5.07 -17.41 -24.54
CA GLY A 246 -4.93 -18.05 -25.82
C GLY A 246 -5.16 -17.01 -26.89
N GLN A 247 -4.08 -16.59 -27.55
CA GLN A 247 -3.97 -16.43 -29.00
C GLN A 247 -2.56 -16.00 -29.40
#